data_AF-A0A1V6QJ53-F1
#
_entry.id   AF-A0A1V6QJ53-F1
#
_cell.length_a   1.000
_cell.length_b   1.000
_cell.length_c   1.000
_cell.angle_alpha   90.00
_cell.angle_beta   90.00
_cell.angle_gamma   90.00
#
_symmetry.space_group_name_H-M   'P 1'
#
loop_
_entity.id
_entity.type
_entity.pdbx_description
1 polymer ?
#
loop_
_entity_poly.entity_id
_entity_poly.type
_entity_poly.pdbx_seq_one_letter_code
_entity_poly.pdbx_strand_id
1 'polypeptide(L)'
;MPFSSQNLEDRLSSAIEAYHASKKPVLSVLAREFDVPYYTLRGRIHGRTSRSSRIGPNKALELDQEKALMLWIDTLNTANVPPTSNMIYKCAIDILRRYDLDRQLGKNWAYRFIKQLPEKYTYIKQKPMEKDRLEAVTPGYLTTWYTRLGATIQRCGIQSNNIYNFDESGFKLGEGKQRMVVSTKGGQSSIGTGGPSESLTSIECIAADGWVMPPWFLVKGEFHMENWYRNTNVPNDYWITPTANSWTDNTIAF
;
A
#
# COMPACT_ATOMS: atom_id res chain seq x y z
N MET A 1 37.93 -0.30 -10.76
CA MET A 1 36.52 -0.14 -10.37
C MET A 1 35.99 1.14 -11.00
N PRO A 2 34.80 1.17 -11.62
CA PRO A 2 34.28 2.43 -12.15
C PRO A 2 33.85 3.32 -10.97
N PHE A 3 34.34 4.54 -10.95
CA PHE A 3 33.99 5.56 -9.96
C PHE A 3 32.50 5.87 -10.02
N SER A 4 31.87 6.06 -8.85
CA SER A 4 30.49 6.55 -8.73
C SER A 4 30.30 7.82 -9.56
N SER A 5 29.25 7.85 -10.38
CA SER A 5 28.94 8.99 -11.27
C SER A 5 28.76 10.31 -10.54
N GLN A 6 28.34 10.29 -9.27
CA GLN A 6 28.19 11.48 -8.43
C GLN A 6 29.57 12.15 -8.18
N ASN A 7 30.56 11.34 -7.80
CA ASN A 7 31.91 11.80 -7.47
C ASN A 7 32.60 12.46 -8.68
N LEU A 8 32.31 11.98 -9.89
CA LEU A 8 32.88 12.51 -11.12
C LEU A 8 32.31 13.89 -11.52
N GLU A 9 31.01 14.16 -11.27
CA GLU A 9 30.42 15.47 -11.57
C GLU A 9 30.88 16.56 -10.61
N ASP A 10 31.06 16.25 -9.32
CA ASP A 10 31.56 17.21 -8.33
C ASP A 10 32.99 17.67 -8.66
N ARG A 11 33.82 16.73 -9.11
CA ARG A 11 35.21 16.99 -9.56
C ARG A 11 35.25 17.78 -10.87
N LEU A 12 34.31 17.52 -11.78
CA LEU A 12 34.15 18.32 -13.01
C LEU A 12 33.72 19.75 -12.69
N SER A 13 32.79 19.97 -11.76
CA SER A 13 32.37 21.30 -11.32
C SER A 13 33.55 22.08 -10.74
N SER A 14 34.32 21.46 -9.85
CA SER A 14 35.53 22.06 -9.26
C SER A 14 36.59 22.42 -10.31
N ALA A 15 36.80 21.54 -11.31
CA ALA A 15 37.73 21.80 -12.41
C ALA A 15 37.28 22.93 -13.35
N ILE A 16 35.97 23.13 -13.51
CA ILE A 16 35.40 24.24 -14.30
C ILE A 16 35.58 25.58 -13.55
N GLU A 17 35.35 25.61 -12.24
CA GLU A 17 35.60 26.79 -11.41
C GLU A 17 37.08 27.21 -11.47
N ALA A 18 38.00 26.26 -11.33
CA ALA A 18 39.43 26.49 -11.46
C ALA A 18 39.84 26.98 -12.86
N TYR A 19 39.20 26.47 -13.91
CA TYR A 19 39.39 26.92 -15.29
C TYR A 19 39.04 28.41 -15.44
N HIS A 20 37.89 28.84 -14.90
CA HIS A 20 37.44 30.24 -14.98
C HIS A 20 38.23 31.19 -14.07
N ALA A 21 38.76 30.71 -12.94
CA ALA A 21 39.59 31.51 -12.03
C ALA A 21 40.99 31.82 -12.58
N SER A 22 41.49 31.01 -13.52
CA SER A 22 42.84 31.13 -14.04
C SER A 22 42.96 32.07 -15.26
N LYS A 23 44.02 32.90 -15.31
CA LYS A 23 44.28 33.82 -16.43
C LYS A 23 44.74 33.12 -17.73
N LYS A 24 45.35 31.93 -17.61
CA LYS A 24 45.81 31.07 -18.73
C LYS A 24 45.61 29.59 -18.39
N PRO A 25 44.37 29.09 -18.44
CA PRO A 25 44.08 27.70 -18.10
C PRO A 25 44.73 26.73 -19.09
N VAL A 26 45.43 25.72 -18.57
CA VAL A 26 45.88 24.58 -19.35
C VAL A 26 44.99 23.38 -19.02
N LEU A 27 44.05 23.06 -19.92
CA LEU A 27 43.04 22.00 -19.72
C LEU A 27 43.63 20.64 -19.37
N SER A 28 44.82 20.28 -19.88
CA SER A 28 45.47 19.00 -19.60
C SER A 28 46.03 18.92 -18.18
N VAL A 29 46.43 20.05 -17.59
CA VAL A 29 46.90 20.14 -16.21
C VAL A 29 45.71 20.02 -15.26
N LEU A 30 44.64 20.80 -15.52
CA LEU A 30 43.40 20.73 -14.75
C LEU A 30 42.76 19.34 -14.80
N ALA A 31 42.76 18.69 -15.96
CA ALA A 31 42.25 17.33 -16.10
C ALA A 31 43.02 16.31 -15.23
N ARG A 32 44.34 16.49 -15.06
CA ARG A 32 45.17 15.63 -14.21
C ARG A 32 45.03 15.98 -12.73
N GLU A 33 45.01 17.27 -12.40
CA GLU A 33 44.91 17.78 -11.03
C GLU A 33 43.60 17.36 -10.37
N PHE A 34 42.48 17.48 -11.09
CA PHE A 34 41.17 17.06 -10.60
C PHE A 34 40.86 15.59 -10.94
N ASP A 35 41.78 14.88 -11.59
CA ASP A 35 41.67 13.49 -12.10
C ASP A 35 40.32 13.22 -12.80
N VAL A 36 40.04 14.03 -13.82
CA VAL A 36 38.85 13.95 -14.68
C VAL A 36 39.25 13.73 -16.15
N PRO A 37 38.46 13.00 -16.96
CA PRO A 37 38.78 12.80 -18.36
C PRO A 37 38.81 14.13 -19.15
N TYR A 38 39.92 14.40 -19.83
CA TYR A 38 40.17 15.64 -20.59
C TYR A 38 39.02 16.02 -21.55
N TYR A 39 38.55 15.06 -22.35
CA TYR A 39 37.48 15.32 -23.33
C TYR A 39 36.15 15.66 -22.67
N THR A 40 35.88 15.10 -21.49
CA THR A 40 34.67 15.39 -20.71
C THR A 40 34.73 16.80 -20.12
N LEU A 41 35.87 17.19 -19.54
CA LEU A 41 36.11 18.55 -19.03
C LEU A 41 36.00 19.60 -20.16
N ARG A 42 36.66 19.36 -21.30
CA ARG A 42 36.57 20.24 -22.47
C ARG A 42 35.13 20.39 -22.95
N GLY A 43 34.39 19.28 -23.03
CA GLY A 43 32.98 19.27 -23.41
C GLY A 43 32.10 20.08 -22.47
N ARG A 44 32.32 19.97 -21.14
CA ARG A 44 31.60 20.73 -20.12
C ARG A 44 31.84 22.24 -20.22
N ILE A 45 33.09 22.65 -20.41
CA ILE A 45 33.47 24.06 -20.62
C ILE A 45 32.80 24.65 -21.87
N HIS A 46 32.57 23.83 -22.90
CA HIS A 46 31.86 24.23 -24.13
C HIS A 46 30.33 24.00 -24.04
N GLY A 47 29.78 23.86 -22.83
CA GLY A 47 28.33 23.83 -22.58
C GLY A 47 27.65 22.46 -22.72
N ARG A 48 28.39 21.35 -22.87
CA ARG A 48 27.77 20.01 -22.85
C ARG A 48 27.41 19.60 -21.42
N THR A 49 26.13 19.40 -21.15
CA THR A 49 25.61 18.88 -19.87
C THR A 49 25.77 17.36 -19.73
N SER A 50 25.68 16.84 -18.50
CA SER A 50 25.87 15.42 -18.22
C SER A 50 24.77 14.58 -18.84
N ARG A 51 25.11 13.33 -19.22
CA ARG A 51 24.09 12.39 -19.66
C ARG A 51 23.13 12.05 -18.52
N SER A 52 23.58 12.08 -17.27
CA SER A 52 22.74 11.88 -16.08
C SER A 52 21.88 13.10 -15.75
N SER A 53 22.35 14.31 -16.04
CA SER A 53 21.63 15.56 -15.78
C SER A 53 20.79 16.06 -16.97
N ARG A 54 20.88 15.41 -18.14
CA ARG A 54 20.03 15.69 -19.29
C ARG A 54 18.58 15.35 -18.94
N ILE A 55 17.76 16.38 -18.81
CA ILE A 55 16.30 16.24 -18.86
C ILE A 55 15.98 15.62 -20.22
N GLY A 56 15.28 14.48 -20.21
CA GLY A 56 14.88 13.82 -21.46
C GLY A 56 14.12 14.81 -22.35
N PRO A 57 14.42 14.90 -23.66
CA PRO A 57 13.88 15.94 -24.54
C PRO A 57 12.34 15.90 -24.69
N ASN A 58 11.69 14.84 -24.21
CA ASN A 58 10.26 14.60 -24.32
C ASN A 58 9.55 14.59 -22.96
N LYS A 59 9.87 15.53 -22.05
CA LYS A 59 9.00 15.77 -20.89
C LYS A 59 7.70 16.38 -21.40
N ALA A 60 6.59 15.71 -21.10
CA ALA A 60 5.28 16.17 -21.53
C ALA A 60 4.82 17.37 -20.70
N LEU A 61 5.07 17.35 -19.39
CA LEU A 61 4.77 18.45 -18.48
C LEU A 61 6.05 19.18 -18.07
N GLU A 62 5.91 20.48 -17.83
CA GLU A 62 6.95 21.29 -17.19
C GLU A 62 7.07 20.99 -15.70
N LEU A 63 8.16 21.44 -15.08
CA LEU A 63 8.43 21.18 -13.67
C LEU A 63 7.32 21.70 -12.75
N ASP A 64 6.78 22.89 -13.03
CA ASP A 64 5.74 23.48 -12.19
C ASP A 64 4.38 22.82 -12.39
N GLN A 65 4.11 22.30 -13.59
CA GLN A 65 2.94 21.47 -13.88
C GLN A 65 3.02 20.12 -13.16
N GLU A 66 4.20 19.48 -13.15
CA GLU A 66 4.44 18.26 -12.39
C GLU A 66 4.25 18.50 -10.89
N LYS A 67 4.78 19.61 -10.33
CA LYS A 67 4.56 19.98 -8.93
C LYS A 67 3.08 20.20 -8.61
N ALA A 68 2.33 20.87 -9.47
CA ALA A 68 0.89 21.07 -9.28
C ALA A 68 0.13 19.74 -9.27
N LEU A 69 0.49 18.82 -10.17
CA LEU A 69 -0.08 17.47 -10.21
C LEU A 69 0.27 16.67 -8.94
N MET A 70 1.48 16.80 -8.41
CA MET A 70 1.89 16.19 -7.14
C MET A 70 1.12 16.77 -5.95
N LEU A 71 0.92 18.08 -5.89
CA LEU A 71 0.12 18.73 -4.84
C LEU A 71 -1.34 18.24 -4.88
N TRP A 72 -1.89 18.07 -6.09
CA TRP A 72 -3.22 17.51 -6.28
C TRP A 72 -3.32 16.06 -5.79
N ILE A 73 -2.30 15.22 -6.06
CA ILE A 73 -2.21 13.87 -5.51
C ILE A 73 -2.17 13.90 -3.97
N ASP A 74 -1.36 14.78 -3.37
CA ASP A 74 -1.23 14.90 -1.92
C ASP A 74 -2.56 15.34 -1.27
N THR A 75 -3.30 16.24 -1.92
CA THR A 75 -4.62 16.71 -1.47
C THR A 75 -5.63 15.56 -1.44
N LEU A 76 -5.67 14.76 -2.51
CA LEU A 76 -6.55 13.60 -2.61
C LEU A 76 -6.20 12.48 -1.62
N ASN A 77 -4.90 12.27 -1.37
CA ASN A 77 -4.45 11.35 -0.33
C ASN A 77 -4.94 11.79 1.06
N THR A 78 -4.86 13.09 1.37
CA THR A 78 -5.34 13.65 2.64
C THR A 78 -6.85 13.46 2.81
N ALA A 79 -7.61 13.47 1.71
CA ALA A 79 -9.04 13.21 1.70
C ALA A 79 -9.42 11.71 1.69
N ASN A 80 -8.46 10.79 1.86
CA ASN A 80 -8.64 9.34 1.75
C ASN A 80 -9.20 8.86 0.39
N VAL A 81 -8.99 9.64 -0.68
CA VAL A 81 -9.45 9.32 -2.04
C VAL A 81 -8.26 9.33 -3.00
N PRO A 82 -7.26 8.43 -2.82
CA PRO A 82 -6.05 8.44 -3.64
C PRO A 82 -6.38 8.29 -5.14
N PRO A 83 -5.75 9.08 -6.01
CA PRO A 83 -6.10 9.09 -7.43
C PRO A 83 -5.62 7.81 -8.14
N THR A 84 -6.44 7.31 -9.06
CA THR A 84 -6.03 6.22 -9.95
C THR A 84 -5.08 6.72 -11.04
N SER A 85 -4.33 5.81 -11.67
CA SER A 85 -3.46 6.13 -12.82
C SER A 85 -4.22 6.82 -13.95
N ASN A 86 -5.48 6.45 -14.18
CA ASN A 86 -6.35 7.09 -15.17
C ASN A 86 -6.75 8.52 -14.77
N MET A 87 -7.00 8.77 -13.49
CA MET A 87 -7.29 10.13 -13.00
C MET A 87 -6.06 11.04 -13.14
N ILE A 88 -4.87 10.53 -12.81
CA ILE A 88 -3.60 11.24 -13.01
C ILE A 88 -3.40 11.55 -14.50
N TYR A 89 -3.65 10.57 -15.38
CA TYR A 89 -3.58 10.77 -16.83
C TYR A 89 -4.52 11.86 -17.33
N LYS A 90 -5.80 11.84 -16.89
CA LYS A 90 -6.79 12.87 -17.25
C LYS A 90 -6.40 14.24 -16.75
N CYS A 91 -5.99 14.35 -15.49
CA CYS A 91 -5.55 15.62 -14.91
C CYS A 91 -4.34 16.19 -15.67
N ALA A 92 -3.38 15.35 -16.05
CA ALA A 92 -2.24 15.76 -16.87
C ALA A 92 -2.66 16.23 -18.27
N ILE A 93 -3.65 15.60 -18.91
CA ILE A 93 -4.24 16.08 -20.17
C ILE A 93 -4.92 17.43 -19.97
N ASP A 94 -5.67 17.61 -18.89
CA ASP A 94 -6.40 18.85 -18.63
C ASP A 94 -5.44 20.01 -18.36
N ILE A 95 -4.32 19.75 -17.68
CA ILE A 95 -3.23 20.73 -17.53
C ILE A 95 -2.64 21.06 -18.90
N LEU A 96 -2.34 20.07 -19.74
CA LEU A 96 -1.76 20.28 -21.06
C LEU A 96 -2.65 21.10 -21.98
N ARG A 97 -3.95 20.78 -22.04
CA ARG A 97 -4.93 21.47 -22.90
C ARG A 97 -5.07 22.95 -22.61
N ARG A 98 -4.71 23.39 -21.39
CA ARG A 98 -4.70 24.82 -21.04
C ARG A 98 -3.53 25.59 -21.67
N TYR A 99 -2.47 24.90 -22.07
CA TYR A 99 -1.26 25.49 -22.64
C TYR A 99 -1.07 25.13 -24.12
N ASP A 100 -1.41 23.91 -24.52
CA ASP A 100 -1.23 23.37 -25.88
C ASP A 100 -2.36 22.39 -26.21
N LEU A 101 -3.24 22.78 -27.14
CA LEU A 101 -4.44 22.04 -27.50
C LEU A 101 -4.16 20.77 -28.31
N ASP A 102 -3.04 20.73 -29.05
CA ASP A 102 -2.72 19.64 -29.99
C ASP A 102 -1.89 18.54 -29.34
N ARG A 103 -1.36 18.78 -28.14
CA ARG A 103 -0.44 17.86 -27.47
C ARG A 103 -1.17 16.71 -26.80
N GLN A 104 -0.84 15.49 -27.22
CA GLN A 104 -1.38 14.26 -26.64
C GLN A 104 -0.36 13.53 -25.76
N LEU A 105 -0.86 12.95 -24.66
CA LEU A 105 -0.09 12.03 -23.83
C LEU A 105 -0.20 10.60 -24.34
N GLY A 106 0.90 9.86 -24.27
CA GLY A 106 0.87 8.42 -24.55
C GLY A 106 0.12 7.65 -23.46
N LYS A 107 -0.53 6.54 -23.82
CA LYS A 107 -1.32 5.70 -22.89
C LYS A 107 -0.54 5.25 -21.64
N ASN A 108 0.77 5.07 -21.76
CA ASN A 108 1.64 4.62 -20.66
C ASN A 108 2.28 5.77 -19.87
N TRP A 109 1.92 7.03 -20.16
CA TRP A 109 2.54 8.20 -19.53
C TRP A 109 2.33 8.20 -18.01
N ALA A 110 1.11 7.93 -17.53
CA ALA A 110 0.82 7.94 -16.09
C ALA A 110 1.66 6.90 -15.33
N TYR A 111 1.86 5.70 -15.88
CA TYR A 111 2.71 4.69 -15.26
C TYR A 111 4.19 5.12 -15.20
N ARG A 112 4.68 5.77 -16.26
CA ARG A 112 6.05 6.31 -16.29
C ARG A 112 6.21 7.46 -15.31
N PHE A 113 5.24 8.35 -15.23
CA PHE A 113 5.20 9.45 -14.26
C PHE A 113 5.21 8.91 -12.83
N ILE A 114 4.33 7.96 -12.50
CA ILE A 114 4.29 7.31 -11.18
C ILE A 114 5.64 6.68 -10.82
N LYS A 115 6.30 6.02 -11.78
CA LYS A 115 7.63 5.42 -11.56
C LYS A 115 8.74 6.47 -11.31
N GLN A 116 8.54 7.70 -11.77
CA GLN A 116 9.49 8.81 -11.60
C GLN A 116 9.23 9.66 -10.35
N LEU A 117 8.12 9.43 -9.64
CA LEU A 117 7.82 10.15 -8.40
C LEU A 117 8.87 9.84 -7.32
N PRO A 118 9.10 10.77 -6.38
CA PRO A 118 9.95 10.53 -5.22
C PRO A 118 9.52 9.30 -4.42
N GLU A 119 10.46 8.70 -3.68
CA GLU A 119 10.26 7.45 -2.92
C GLU A 119 9.08 7.47 -1.94
N LYS A 120 8.65 8.67 -1.49
CA LYS A 120 7.46 8.83 -0.64
C LYS A 120 6.13 8.40 -1.31
N TYR A 121 6.09 8.31 -2.64
CA TYR A 121 4.91 7.87 -3.38
C TYR A 121 5.02 6.39 -3.73
N THR A 122 4.06 5.59 -3.27
CA THR A 122 4.02 4.15 -3.57
C THR A 122 2.78 3.82 -4.40
N TYR A 123 2.97 3.02 -5.45
CA TYR A 123 1.86 2.51 -6.25
C TYR A 123 1.33 1.20 -5.65
N ILE A 124 0.18 1.26 -4.97
CA ILE A 124 -0.41 0.14 -4.23
C ILE A 124 -1.84 -0.13 -4.65
N LYS A 125 -2.31 -1.37 -4.43
CA LYS A 125 -3.71 -1.75 -4.62
C LYS A 125 -4.54 -1.28 -3.43
N GLN A 126 -5.53 -0.43 -3.67
CA GLN A 126 -6.47 0.02 -2.65
C GLN A 126 -7.27 -1.16 -2.08
N LYS A 127 -7.44 -1.18 -0.76
CA LYS A 127 -8.40 -2.05 -0.08
C LYS A 127 -9.59 -1.20 0.35
N PRO A 128 -10.83 -1.58 0.00
CA PRO A 128 -12.02 -0.91 0.51
C PRO A 128 -12.03 -1.00 2.03
N MET A 129 -12.32 0.13 2.68
CA MET A 129 -12.55 0.21 4.11
C MET A 129 -13.71 1.17 4.33
N GLU A 130 -14.57 0.88 5.31
CA GLU A 130 -15.67 1.76 5.63
C GLU A 130 -15.17 3.11 6.14
N LYS A 131 -15.87 4.18 5.75
CA LYS A 131 -15.50 5.55 6.08
C LYS A 131 -15.44 5.77 7.59
N ASP A 132 -16.41 5.27 8.33
CA ASP A 132 -16.47 5.41 9.78
C ASP A 132 -15.26 4.73 10.46
N ARG A 133 -14.77 3.63 9.88
CA ARG A 133 -13.54 2.97 10.35
C ARG A 133 -12.29 3.79 10.03
N LEU A 134 -12.24 4.52 8.92
CA LEU A 134 -11.13 5.43 8.61
C LEU A 134 -11.11 6.62 9.59
N GLU A 135 -12.28 7.19 9.87
CA GLU A 135 -12.40 8.36 10.76
C GLU A 135 -12.12 8.01 12.24
N ALA A 136 -12.58 6.83 12.69
CA ALA A 136 -12.34 6.33 14.06
C ALA A 136 -10.85 6.04 14.36
N VAL A 137 -9.99 5.91 13.35
CA VAL A 137 -8.55 5.61 13.51
C VAL A 137 -7.72 6.91 13.61
N THR A 138 -8.35 8.08 13.73
CA THR A 138 -7.63 9.34 13.96
C THR A 138 -6.83 9.26 15.27
N PRO A 139 -5.51 9.55 15.28
CA PRO A 139 -4.66 9.39 16.46
C PRO A 139 -5.19 10.10 17.72
N GLY A 140 -5.78 11.30 17.56
CA GLY A 140 -6.37 12.05 18.66
C GLY A 140 -7.62 11.39 19.26
N TYR A 141 -8.46 10.77 18.41
CA TYR A 141 -9.63 10.03 18.85
C TYR A 141 -9.22 8.77 19.64
N LEU A 142 -8.29 8.00 19.08
CA LEU A 142 -7.75 6.80 19.74
C LEU A 142 -7.14 7.14 21.10
N THR A 143 -6.30 8.18 21.17
CA THR A 143 -5.66 8.61 22.42
C THR A 143 -6.69 8.97 23.48
N THR A 144 -7.72 9.74 23.10
CA THR A 144 -8.80 10.15 24.01
C THR A 144 -9.59 8.93 24.50
N TRP A 145 -9.90 8.00 23.61
CA TRP A 145 -10.65 6.79 23.93
C TRP A 145 -9.87 5.89 24.90
N TYR A 146 -8.61 5.57 24.60
CA TYR A 146 -7.77 4.73 25.48
C TYR A 146 -7.50 5.38 26.84
N THR A 147 -7.35 6.70 26.89
CA THR A 147 -7.20 7.43 28.17
C THR A 147 -8.45 7.26 29.04
N ARG A 148 -9.65 7.42 28.46
CA ARG A 148 -10.92 7.22 29.17
C ARG A 148 -11.13 5.77 29.59
N LEU A 149 -10.76 4.82 28.73
CA LEU A 149 -10.81 3.40 29.03
C LEU A 149 -9.91 3.07 30.23
N GLY A 150 -8.65 3.50 30.20
CA GLY A 150 -7.70 3.26 31.29
C GLY A 150 -8.17 3.84 32.63
N ALA A 151 -8.69 5.07 32.63
CA ALA A 151 -9.27 5.68 33.82
C ALA A 151 -10.48 4.88 34.36
N THR A 152 -11.31 4.33 33.46
CA THR A 152 -12.48 3.52 33.84
C THR A 152 -12.06 2.17 34.42
N ILE A 153 -11.09 1.49 33.80
CA ILE A 153 -10.52 0.22 34.29
C ILE A 153 -9.97 0.41 35.71
N GLN A 154 -9.19 1.48 35.94
CA GLN A 154 -8.64 1.79 37.26
C GLN A 154 -9.74 2.10 38.28
N ARG A 155 -10.70 2.96 37.93
CA ARG A 155 -11.78 3.37 38.83
C ARG A 155 -12.66 2.20 39.27
N CYS A 156 -12.96 1.29 38.34
CA CYS A 156 -13.82 0.13 38.60
C CYS A 156 -13.04 -1.09 39.11
N GLY A 157 -11.71 -1.03 39.19
CA GLY A 157 -10.87 -2.16 39.61
C GLY A 157 -10.97 -3.37 38.67
N ILE A 158 -11.18 -3.14 37.37
CA ILE A 158 -11.35 -4.23 36.39
C ILE A 158 -10.00 -4.93 36.22
N GLN A 159 -9.95 -6.21 36.58
CA GLN A 159 -8.78 -7.06 36.42
C GLN A 159 -8.64 -7.55 34.97
N SER A 160 -7.42 -7.84 34.53
CA SER A 160 -7.14 -8.29 33.15
C SER A 160 -7.89 -9.57 32.76
N ASN A 161 -8.12 -10.46 33.73
CA ASN A 161 -8.91 -11.68 33.54
C ASN A 161 -10.40 -11.42 33.24
N ASN A 162 -10.89 -10.21 33.50
CA ASN A 162 -12.27 -9.78 33.24
C ASN A 162 -12.38 -8.90 31.97
N ILE A 163 -11.30 -8.79 31.19
CA ILE A 163 -11.28 -8.05 29.93
C ILE A 163 -11.16 -9.07 28.81
N TYR A 164 -12.21 -9.21 28.01
CA TYR A 164 -12.29 -10.20 26.95
C TYR A 164 -12.36 -9.53 25.58
N ASN A 165 -11.57 -10.04 24.64
CA ASN A 165 -11.76 -9.79 23.23
C ASN A 165 -12.57 -10.94 22.64
N PHE A 166 -13.78 -10.63 22.21
CA PHE A 166 -14.73 -11.56 21.60
C PHE A 166 -14.88 -11.19 20.13
N ASP A 167 -14.70 -12.16 19.22
CA ASP A 167 -14.86 -11.95 17.79
C ASP A 167 -15.54 -13.15 17.12
N GLU A 168 -16.21 -12.88 16.00
CA GLU A 168 -16.92 -13.86 15.20
C GLU A 168 -16.32 -13.97 13.79
N SER A 169 -16.02 -15.20 13.37
CA SER A 169 -15.52 -15.49 12.03
C SER A 169 -16.48 -16.39 11.27
N GLY A 170 -17.09 -15.82 10.23
CA GLY A 170 -17.97 -16.55 9.32
C GLY A 170 -17.19 -17.32 8.24
N PHE A 171 -17.43 -18.61 8.15
CA PHE A 171 -16.99 -19.50 7.09
C PHE A 171 -18.17 -19.84 6.19
N LYS A 172 -17.94 -19.79 4.88
CA LYS A 172 -18.94 -20.20 3.89
C LYS A 172 -18.49 -21.49 3.22
N LEU A 173 -19.24 -22.55 3.45
CA LEU A 173 -19.02 -23.85 2.84
C LEU A 173 -19.51 -23.81 1.38
N GLY A 174 -18.68 -24.32 0.46
CA GLY A 174 -19.00 -24.33 -0.98
C GLY A 174 -18.67 -23.04 -1.76
N GLU A 175 -18.17 -21.98 -1.10
CA GLU A 175 -17.63 -20.81 -1.80
C GLU A 175 -16.13 -20.97 -2.08
N GLY A 176 -15.80 -21.20 -3.35
CA GLY A 176 -14.43 -21.22 -3.84
C GLY A 176 -13.81 -19.83 -3.84
N LYS A 177 -12.68 -19.64 -3.15
CA LYS A 177 -11.87 -18.41 -3.27
C LYS A 177 -10.97 -18.49 -4.51
N GLN A 178 -10.78 -17.36 -5.18
CA GLN A 178 -9.83 -17.28 -6.31
C GLN A 178 -8.42 -17.67 -5.83
N ARG A 179 -7.80 -18.62 -6.55
CA ARG A 179 -6.41 -19.05 -6.32
C ARG A 179 -5.69 -19.12 -7.65
N MET A 180 -4.36 -18.97 -7.61
CA MET A 180 -3.52 -19.26 -8.76
C MET A 180 -3.56 -20.78 -9.01
N VAL A 181 -3.97 -21.19 -10.21
CA VAL A 181 -4.07 -22.61 -10.59
C VAL A 181 -3.29 -22.85 -11.88
N VAL A 182 -2.72 -24.03 -12.01
CA VAL A 182 -2.15 -24.50 -13.27
C VAL A 182 -3.30 -25.06 -14.11
N SER A 183 -3.54 -24.47 -15.29
CA SER A 183 -4.64 -24.85 -16.17
C SER A 183 -4.13 -25.08 -17.59
N THR A 184 -4.55 -26.18 -18.20
CA THR A 184 -4.35 -26.46 -19.63
C THR A 184 -5.37 -25.73 -20.52
N LYS A 185 -6.40 -25.12 -19.93
CA LYS A 185 -7.40 -24.31 -20.63
C LYS A 185 -6.89 -22.88 -20.75
N GLY A 186 -6.68 -22.42 -21.99
CA GLY A 186 -6.17 -21.07 -22.29
C GLY A 186 -7.06 -19.96 -21.71
N GLY A 187 -6.61 -19.35 -20.62
CA GLY A 187 -7.19 -18.13 -20.07
C GLY A 187 -8.46 -18.26 -19.21
N GLN A 188 -9.08 -19.45 -19.12
CA GLN A 188 -10.29 -19.66 -18.32
C GLN A 188 -10.20 -20.96 -17.52
N SER A 189 -9.80 -20.83 -16.26
CA SER A 189 -10.00 -21.85 -15.22
C SER A 189 -11.09 -21.35 -14.28
N SER A 190 -12.29 -21.92 -14.41
CA SER A 190 -13.39 -21.68 -13.47
C SER A 190 -13.40 -22.74 -12.37
N ILE A 191 -13.73 -22.32 -11.16
CA ILE A 191 -14.16 -23.24 -10.10
C ILE A 191 -15.69 -23.33 -10.17
N GLY A 192 -16.24 -24.53 -10.15
CA GLY A 192 -17.69 -24.72 -10.04
C GLY A 192 -18.12 -24.34 -8.63
N THR A 193 -18.68 -23.14 -8.46
CA THR A 193 -19.41 -22.73 -7.25
C THR A 193 -20.89 -22.80 -7.55
N GLY A 194 -21.58 -23.78 -6.97
CA GLY A 194 -23.00 -24.00 -7.21
C GLY A 194 -23.58 -25.02 -6.23
N GLY A 195 -24.13 -24.51 -5.14
CA GLY A 195 -24.86 -25.24 -4.11
C GLY A 195 -25.35 -24.25 -3.05
N PRO A 196 -26.38 -24.57 -2.24
CA PRO A 196 -26.73 -23.74 -1.08
C PRO A 196 -25.48 -23.61 -0.19
N SER A 197 -24.93 -22.39 -0.10
CA SER A 197 -23.80 -22.12 0.77
C SER A 197 -24.27 -22.16 2.21
N GLU A 198 -23.83 -23.16 2.95
CA GLU A 198 -24.04 -23.21 4.38
C GLU A 198 -22.97 -22.36 5.08
N SER A 199 -23.43 -21.52 6.00
CA SER A 199 -22.58 -20.73 6.88
C SER A 199 -22.24 -21.54 8.14
N LEU A 200 -20.97 -21.47 8.53
CA LEU A 200 -20.45 -21.93 9.80
C LEU A 200 -19.82 -20.70 10.45
N THR A 201 -20.21 -20.37 11.67
CA THR A 201 -19.62 -19.24 12.40
C THR A 201 -18.78 -19.79 13.53
N SER A 202 -17.52 -19.37 13.64
CA SER A 202 -16.72 -19.63 14.83
C SER A 202 -16.72 -18.39 15.72
N ILE A 203 -16.85 -18.62 17.00
CA ILE A 203 -16.70 -17.65 18.06
C ILE A 203 -15.36 -17.94 18.74
N GLU A 204 -14.53 -16.92 18.82
CA GLU A 204 -13.24 -16.97 19.52
C GLU A 204 -13.23 -15.88 20.58
N CYS A 205 -12.73 -16.24 21.77
CA CYS A 205 -12.64 -15.31 22.89
C CYS A 205 -11.31 -15.48 23.60
N ILE A 206 -10.62 -14.37 23.83
CA ILE A 206 -9.33 -14.33 24.54
C ILE A 206 -9.41 -13.25 25.61
N ALA A 207 -9.04 -13.60 26.84
CA ALA A 207 -8.93 -12.66 27.94
C ALA A 207 -7.57 -11.93 27.92
N ALA A 208 -7.51 -10.74 28.50
CA ALA A 208 -6.28 -9.93 28.51
C ALA A 208 -5.16 -10.52 29.39
N ASP A 209 -5.46 -11.51 30.23
CA ASP A 209 -4.47 -12.30 30.98
C ASP A 209 -3.94 -13.51 30.20
N GLY A 210 -4.45 -13.75 28.98
CA GLY A 210 -4.04 -14.83 28.09
C GLY A 210 -4.89 -16.10 28.20
N TRP A 211 -5.95 -16.12 29.01
CA TRP A 211 -6.91 -17.22 28.94
C TRP A 211 -7.59 -17.26 27.57
N VAL A 212 -7.62 -18.44 26.96
CA VAL A 212 -8.24 -18.67 25.65
C VAL A 212 -9.45 -19.56 25.84
N MET A 213 -10.60 -19.07 25.40
CA MET A 213 -11.81 -19.86 25.34
C MET A 213 -11.65 -20.95 24.27
N PRO A 214 -12.00 -22.21 24.55
CA PRO A 214 -12.13 -23.21 23.51
C PRO A 214 -13.05 -22.70 22.38
N PRO A 215 -12.68 -22.91 21.10
CA PRO A 215 -13.49 -22.48 19.97
C PRO A 215 -14.93 -22.95 20.07
N TRP A 216 -15.86 -22.04 19.78
CA TRP A 216 -17.29 -22.34 19.75
C TRP A 216 -17.83 -22.17 18.33
N PHE A 217 -18.31 -23.25 17.74
CA PHE A 217 -18.86 -23.28 16.40
C PHE A 217 -20.39 -23.25 16.40
N LEU A 218 -20.96 -22.34 15.62
CA LEU A 218 -22.38 -22.28 15.30
C LEU A 218 -22.60 -22.84 13.90
N VAL A 219 -23.26 -24.01 13.84
CA VAL A 219 -23.56 -24.71 12.59
C VAL A 219 -25.02 -24.43 12.23
N LYS A 220 -25.33 -24.33 10.93
CA LYS A 220 -26.72 -24.28 10.49
C LYS A 220 -27.41 -25.62 10.76
N GLY A 221 -28.50 -25.63 11.51
CA GLY A 221 -29.29 -26.84 11.76
C GLY A 221 -30.18 -26.71 12.98
N GLU A 222 -31.23 -27.53 13.01
CA GLU A 222 -32.14 -27.65 14.18
C GLU A 222 -31.70 -28.79 15.10
N PHE A 223 -31.13 -29.85 14.54
CA PHE A 223 -30.65 -31.02 15.27
C PHE A 223 -29.29 -31.47 14.72
N HIS A 224 -28.43 -31.96 15.60
CA HIS A 224 -27.21 -32.66 15.21
C HIS A 224 -27.41 -34.17 15.34
N MET A 225 -26.91 -34.93 14.36
CA MET A 225 -26.78 -36.38 14.51
C MET A 225 -25.48 -36.69 15.24
N GLU A 226 -25.54 -37.44 16.35
CA GLU A 226 -24.37 -37.82 17.15
C GLU A 226 -23.26 -38.48 16.31
N ASN A 227 -23.65 -39.25 15.30
CA ASN A 227 -22.74 -39.92 14.37
C ASN A 227 -21.82 -38.95 13.59
N TRP A 228 -22.14 -37.67 13.49
CA TRP A 228 -21.28 -36.67 12.87
C TRP A 228 -19.98 -36.43 13.63
N TYR A 229 -19.93 -36.74 14.93
CA TYR A 229 -18.79 -36.45 15.79
C TYR A 229 -17.99 -37.70 16.19
N ARG A 230 -18.61 -38.89 16.08
CA ARG A 230 -18.04 -40.17 16.57
C ARG A 230 -16.73 -40.59 15.91
N ASN A 231 -16.37 -40.05 14.74
CA ASN A 231 -15.12 -40.34 14.02
C ASN A 231 -14.40 -39.06 13.56
N THR A 232 -14.42 -38.01 14.38
CA THR A 232 -13.78 -36.74 14.03
C THR A 232 -12.53 -36.50 14.86
N ASN A 233 -11.62 -35.69 14.33
CA ASN A 233 -10.43 -35.21 15.06
C ASN A 233 -10.73 -33.92 15.85
N VAL A 234 -12.01 -33.62 16.12
CA VAL A 234 -12.40 -32.41 16.85
C VAL A 234 -12.13 -32.64 18.34
N PRO A 235 -11.39 -31.74 19.01
CA PRO A 235 -11.18 -31.82 20.44
C PRO A 235 -12.51 -31.79 21.24
N ASN A 236 -12.56 -32.54 22.34
CA ASN A 236 -13.77 -32.67 23.16
C ASN A 236 -14.16 -31.39 23.91
N ASP A 237 -13.23 -30.45 24.05
CA ASP A 237 -13.44 -29.15 24.70
C ASP A 237 -14.05 -28.10 23.76
N TYR A 238 -14.22 -28.41 22.47
CA TYR A 238 -14.84 -27.50 21.52
C TYR A 238 -16.35 -27.55 21.66
N TRP A 239 -16.98 -26.38 21.63
CA TRP A 239 -18.44 -26.28 21.65
C TRP A 239 -18.98 -26.23 20.23
N ILE A 240 -20.05 -26.98 19.96
CA ILE A 240 -20.73 -26.97 18.66
C ILE A 240 -22.23 -26.88 18.92
N THR A 241 -22.84 -25.76 18.52
CA THR A 241 -24.26 -25.49 18.74
C THR A 241 -25.00 -25.38 17.41
N PRO A 242 -26.07 -26.16 17.20
CA PRO A 242 -26.96 -25.97 16.06
C PRO A 242 -27.73 -24.68 16.24
N THR A 243 -27.82 -23.89 15.18
CA THR A 243 -28.65 -22.69 15.14
C THR A 243 -29.40 -22.65 13.81
N ALA A 244 -30.64 -22.17 13.81
CA ALA A 244 -31.44 -22.08 12.58
C ALA A 244 -30.77 -21.17 11.52
N ASN A 245 -30.03 -20.16 11.98
CA ASN A 245 -29.50 -19.08 11.15
C ASN A 245 -27.97 -19.00 11.06
N SER A 246 -27.22 -19.83 11.80
CA SER A 246 -25.74 -19.81 11.87
C SER A 246 -25.11 -18.54 12.44
N TRP A 247 -25.84 -17.78 13.25
CA TRP A 247 -25.35 -16.57 13.93
C TRP A 247 -25.81 -16.54 15.38
N THR A 248 -25.10 -15.78 16.21
CA THR A 248 -25.50 -15.52 17.59
C THR A 248 -26.83 -14.77 17.63
N ASP A 249 -27.70 -15.18 18.55
CA ASP A 249 -28.90 -14.43 18.91
C ASP A 249 -28.92 -14.19 20.42
N ASN A 250 -29.84 -13.34 20.89
CA ASN A 250 -30.00 -13.02 22.32
C ASN A 250 -30.42 -14.23 23.18
N THR A 251 -30.68 -15.40 22.58
CA THR A 251 -31.00 -16.64 23.32
C THR A 251 -29.80 -17.58 23.44
N ILE A 252 -28.81 -17.43 22.56
CA ILE A 252 -27.60 -18.26 22.51
C ILE A 252 -26.40 -17.54 23.14
N ALA A 253 -26.27 -16.22 22.95
CA ALA A 253 -25.22 -15.41 23.56
C ALA A 253 -25.72 -14.79 24.88
N PHE A 254 -25.46 -15.48 25.99
CA PHE A 254 -25.59 -14.95 27.35
C PHE A 254 -24.22 -14.62 27.93
#